data_AF-A0A5B7AJ42-F1
#
_entry.id   AF-A0A5B7AJ42-F1
#
_cell.length_a   1.000
_cell.length_b   1.000
_cell.length_c   1.000
_cell.angle_alpha   90.00
_cell.angle_beta   90.00
_cell.angle_gamma   90.00
#
_symmetry.space_group_name_H-M   'P 1'
#
loop_
_entity.id
_entity.type
_entity.pdbx_description
1 polymer ?
#
loop_
_entity_poly.entity_id
_entity_poly.type
_entity_poly.pdbx_seq_one_letter_code
_entity_poly.pdbx_strand_id
1 'polypeptide(L)'
;SGGGLDSLPREDISGKITPTLLKGLESPDWKIRLESIEAVNKILEEANKRIQPTGTVELFGALRGRLYDSNKNLVMATLSTVGGVSSAMGPSVDKSSKGILSDVLKCLGDNKKHMRECTLTALDSWLAAVHLDKMVPYITAALTDAKIGVEGRKDLFDWV
;
A
#
# COMPACT_ATOMS: atom_id res chain seq x y z
N SER A 1 -3.02 -22.62 -19.80
CA SER A 1 -1.77 -21.98 -20.27
C SER A 1 -1.44 -20.82 -19.35
N GLY A 2 -0.70 -21.08 -18.26
CA GLY A 2 -0.52 -20.13 -17.16
C GLY A 2 0.95 -19.89 -16.80
N GLY A 3 1.81 -19.74 -17.79
CA GLY A 3 3.25 -19.57 -17.57
C GLY A 3 3.79 -18.47 -18.46
N GLY A 4 4.05 -17.30 -17.88
CA GLY A 4 4.75 -16.21 -18.55
C GLY A 4 5.43 -15.32 -17.53
N LEU A 5 4.65 -14.78 -16.58
CA LEU A 5 5.15 -13.88 -15.54
C LEU A 5 5.32 -14.56 -14.18
N ASP A 6 4.45 -15.50 -13.80
CA ASP A 6 4.51 -16.16 -12.49
C ASP A 6 5.74 -17.04 -12.28
N SER A 7 6.38 -17.47 -13.37
CA SER A 7 7.64 -18.22 -13.37
C SER A 7 8.89 -17.33 -13.25
N LEU A 8 8.76 -16.01 -13.42
CA LEU A 8 9.91 -15.12 -13.34
C LEU A 8 10.42 -15.02 -11.89
N PRO A 9 11.74 -14.92 -11.69
CA PRO A 9 12.30 -14.65 -10.37
C PRO A 9 11.85 -13.27 -9.88
N ARG A 10 11.85 -13.09 -8.56
CA ARG A 10 11.64 -11.77 -7.94
C ARG A 10 12.92 -10.93 -8.10
N GLU A 11 12.79 -9.73 -8.63
CA GLU A 11 13.87 -8.76 -8.86
C GLU A 11 14.23 -8.01 -7.56
N ASP A 12 15.53 -7.80 -7.34
CA ASP A 12 16.00 -6.91 -6.29
C ASP A 12 15.92 -5.45 -6.77
N ILE A 13 15.04 -4.67 -6.14
CA ILE A 13 14.84 -3.25 -6.46
C ILE A 13 15.57 -2.31 -5.48
N SER A 14 16.35 -2.84 -4.54
CA SER A 14 16.99 -2.02 -3.49
C SER A 14 17.86 -0.90 -4.05
N GLY A 15 18.59 -1.14 -5.14
CA GLY A 15 19.38 -0.12 -5.84
C GLY A 15 18.54 0.99 -6.50
N LYS A 16 17.25 0.76 -6.75
CA LYS A 16 16.30 1.74 -7.32
C LYS A 16 15.62 2.58 -6.21
N ILE A 17 15.61 2.10 -4.97
CA ILE A 17 15.08 2.83 -3.81
C ILE A 17 16.17 3.80 -3.31
N THR A 18 16.33 4.90 -4.02
CA THR A 18 17.40 5.86 -3.76
C THR A 18 17.04 6.84 -2.63
N PRO A 19 18.03 7.44 -1.94
CA PRO A 19 17.77 8.52 -0.98
C PRO A 19 17.01 9.71 -1.59
N THR A 20 17.21 9.98 -2.88
CA THR A 20 16.49 11.03 -3.61
C THR A 20 15.01 10.70 -3.74
N LEU A 21 14.66 9.45 -4.07
CA LEU A 21 13.27 9.00 -4.13
C LEU A 21 12.58 9.13 -2.77
N LEU A 22 13.25 8.68 -1.70
CA LEU A 22 12.71 8.74 -0.34
C LEU A 22 12.50 10.19 0.13
N LYS A 23 13.46 11.09 -0.13
CA LYS A 23 13.31 12.52 0.16
C LYS A 23 12.22 13.18 -0.69
N GLY A 24 12.05 12.74 -1.94
CA GLY A 24 10.99 13.22 -2.83
C GLY A 24 9.59 12.93 -2.28
N LEU A 25 9.39 11.75 -1.68
CA LEU A 25 8.15 11.42 -0.98
C LEU A 25 7.88 12.40 0.18
N GLU A 26 8.91 12.88 0.87
CA GLU A 26 8.80 13.83 2.00
C GLU A 26 8.76 15.30 1.60
N SER A 27 8.80 15.60 0.30
CA SER A 27 8.90 16.96 -0.20
C SER A 27 7.75 17.87 0.26
N PRO A 28 8.01 19.15 0.58
CA PRO A 28 6.93 20.11 0.80
C PRO A 28 6.08 20.35 -0.45
N ASP A 29 6.64 20.15 -1.66
CA ASP A 29 5.90 20.26 -2.93
C ASP A 29 5.14 18.97 -3.23
N TRP A 30 3.81 19.07 -3.30
CA TRP A 30 2.94 17.93 -3.61
C TRP A 30 3.18 17.32 -4.99
N LYS A 31 3.68 18.10 -5.95
CA LYS A 31 4.01 17.56 -7.28
C LYS A 31 5.21 16.62 -7.21
N ILE A 32 6.25 16.99 -6.46
CA ILE A 32 7.42 16.14 -6.22
C ILE A 32 7.00 14.86 -5.47
N ARG A 33 6.08 14.97 -4.50
CA ARG A 33 5.54 13.78 -3.81
C ARG A 33 4.81 12.86 -4.79
N LEU A 34 3.96 13.41 -5.67
CA LEU A 34 3.24 12.64 -6.68
C LEU A 34 4.21 11.96 -7.67
N GLU A 35 5.17 12.70 -8.22
CA GLU A 35 6.21 12.15 -9.10
C GLU A 35 6.98 11.02 -8.44
N SER A 36 7.25 11.13 -7.13
CA SER A 36 7.93 10.08 -6.37
C SER A 36 7.04 8.84 -6.17
N ILE A 37 5.74 9.01 -5.92
CA ILE A 37 4.77 7.90 -5.87
C ILE A 37 4.70 7.20 -7.24
N GLU A 38 4.64 7.97 -8.32
CA GLU A 38 4.62 7.43 -9.69
C GLU A 38 5.93 6.72 -10.06
N ALA A 39 7.07 7.22 -9.60
CA ALA A 39 8.37 6.57 -9.78
C ALA A 39 8.42 5.20 -9.09
N VAL A 40 7.80 5.03 -7.92
CA VAL A 40 7.67 3.71 -7.27
C VAL A 40 6.86 2.77 -8.15
N ASN A 41 5.72 3.20 -8.69
CA ASN A 41 4.92 2.38 -9.60
C ASN A 41 5.73 1.96 -10.85
N LYS A 42 6.50 2.89 -11.42
CA LYS A 42 7.38 2.59 -12.55
C LYS A 42 8.45 1.54 -12.21
N ILE A 43 9.06 1.63 -11.02
CA ILE A 43 10.02 0.62 -10.53
C ILE A 43 9.36 -0.76 -10.46
N LEU A 44 8.10 -0.84 -10.00
CA LEU A 44 7.36 -2.10 -9.95
C LEU A 44 7.08 -2.67 -11.34
N GLU A 45 6.65 -1.84 -12.29
CA GLU A 45 6.40 -2.27 -13.68
C GLU A 45 7.68 -2.79 -14.34
N GLU A 46 8.80 -2.08 -14.19
CA GLU A 46 10.12 -2.51 -14.70
C GLU A 46 10.56 -3.85 -14.09
N ALA A 47 10.21 -4.09 -12.82
CA ALA A 47 10.47 -5.33 -12.11
C ALA A 47 9.42 -6.43 -12.38
N ASN A 48 8.60 -6.28 -13.42
CA ASN A 48 7.52 -7.21 -13.78
C ASN A 48 6.54 -7.50 -12.64
N LYS A 49 6.38 -6.54 -11.71
CA LYS A 49 5.60 -6.69 -10.47
C LYS A 49 6.01 -7.90 -9.64
N ARG A 50 7.30 -8.23 -9.63
CA ARG A 50 7.85 -9.33 -8.83
C ARG A 50 9.11 -8.86 -8.17
N ILE A 51 9.00 -8.41 -6.92
CA ILE A 51 10.11 -7.80 -6.19
C ILE A 51 10.52 -8.63 -4.98
N GLN A 52 11.80 -8.51 -4.61
CA GLN A 52 12.35 -8.99 -3.36
C GLN A 52 12.04 -8.00 -2.21
N PRO A 53 12.02 -8.46 -0.95
CA PRO A 53 11.77 -7.57 0.19
C PRO A 53 12.94 -6.62 0.52
N THR A 54 14.14 -6.87 0.00
CA THR A 54 15.35 -6.08 0.29
C THR A 54 15.13 -4.60 -0.04
N GLY A 55 15.47 -3.71 0.91
CA GLY A 55 15.30 -2.25 0.76
C GLY A 55 13.86 -1.73 0.89
N THR A 56 12.84 -2.60 0.93
CA THR A 56 11.44 -2.15 0.93
C THR A 56 10.96 -1.55 2.25
N VAL A 57 11.63 -1.83 3.38
CA VAL A 57 11.25 -1.32 4.70
C VAL A 57 11.26 0.22 4.74
N GLU A 58 12.32 0.84 4.22
CA GLU A 58 12.43 2.30 4.15
C GLU A 58 11.40 2.90 3.19
N LEU A 59 11.16 2.22 2.06
CA LEU A 59 10.12 2.61 1.10
C LEU A 59 8.73 2.60 1.74
N PHE A 60 8.36 1.54 2.47
CA PHE A 60 7.11 1.52 3.23
C PHE A 60 7.06 2.64 4.27
N GLY A 61 8.16 2.91 4.97
CA GLY A 61 8.27 4.03 5.89
C GLY A 61 7.93 5.38 5.23
N ALA A 62 8.51 5.65 4.07
CA ALA A 62 8.27 6.89 3.34
C ALA A 62 6.84 6.98 2.75
N LEU A 63 6.32 5.87 2.20
CA LEU A 63 4.94 5.79 1.69
C LEU A 63 3.91 5.93 2.81
N ARG A 64 4.20 5.42 4.02
CA ARG A 64 3.33 5.55 5.20
C ARG A 64 2.94 6.99 5.47
N GLY A 65 3.90 7.91 5.37
CA GLY A 65 3.66 9.34 5.57
C GLY A 65 2.68 9.93 4.56
N ARG A 66 2.51 9.31 3.39
CA ARG A 66 1.60 9.77 2.33
C ARG A 66 0.17 9.23 2.47
N LEU A 67 -0.06 8.22 3.31
CA LEU A 67 -1.43 7.82 3.71
C LEU A 67 -2.15 8.91 4.53
N TYR A 68 -1.38 9.86 5.06
CA TYR A 68 -1.85 11.01 5.83
C TYR A 68 -1.65 12.34 5.08
N ASP A 69 -1.45 12.29 3.76
CA ASP A 69 -1.20 13.50 2.98
C ASP A 69 -2.37 14.49 3.06
N SER A 70 -2.04 15.78 3.11
CA SER A 70 -3.05 16.84 3.07
C SER A 70 -3.79 16.88 1.73
N ASN A 71 -3.14 16.42 0.65
CA ASN A 71 -3.77 16.23 -0.64
C ASN A 71 -4.38 14.82 -0.74
N LYS A 72 -5.71 14.75 -0.74
CA LYS A 72 -6.45 13.48 -0.80
C LYS A 72 -6.20 12.67 -2.08
N ASN A 73 -5.81 13.32 -3.19
CA ASN A 73 -5.43 12.59 -4.39
C ASN A 73 -4.12 11.82 -4.19
N LEU A 74 -3.19 12.35 -3.40
CA LEU A 74 -1.94 11.67 -3.06
C LEU A 74 -2.19 10.50 -2.11
N VAL A 75 -3.15 10.61 -1.19
CA VAL A 75 -3.57 9.48 -0.35
C VAL A 75 -4.09 8.33 -1.21
N MET A 76 -4.98 8.61 -2.19
CA MET A 76 -5.49 7.58 -3.10
C MET A 76 -4.38 6.98 -3.99
N ALA A 77 -3.47 7.80 -4.52
CA ALA A 77 -2.32 7.32 -5.27
C ALA A 77 -1.42 6.42 -4.41
N THR A 78 -1.21 6.81 -3.15
CA THR A 78 -0.43 6.03 -2.18
C THR A 78 -1.10 4.71 -1.84
N LEU A 79 -2.42 4.67 -1.64
CA LEU A 79 -3.17 3.43 -1.40
C LEU A 79 -2.95 2.44 -2.56
N SER A 80 -3.07 2.93 -3.80
CA SER A 80 -2.79 2.13 -5.00
C SER A 80 -1.35 1.62 -5.04
N THR A 81 -0.36 2.50 -4.82
CA THR A 81 1.05 2.13 -4.82
C THR A 81 1.39 1.12 -3.72
N VAL A 82 0.87 1.31 -2.51
CA VAL A 82 1.09 0.39 -1.39
C VAL A 82 0.50 -0.99 -1.70
N GLY A 83 -0.70 -1.06 -2.30
CA GLY A 83 -1.27 -2.31 -2.81
C GLY A 83 -0.44 -2.94 -3.94
N GLY A 84 0.14 -2.12 -4.81
CA GLY A 84 1.07 -2.55 -5.85
C GLY A 84 2.35 -3.18 -5.26
N VAL A 85 2.97 -2.53 -4.28
CA VAL A 85 4.18 -3.05 -3.60
C VAL A 85 3.86 -4.34 -2.84
N SER A 86 2.71 -4.40 -2.15
CA SER A 86 2.30 -5.62 -1.42
C SER A 86 2.09 -6.80 -2.36
N SER A 87 1.35 -6.59 -3.45
CA SER A 87 1.13 -7.61 -4.49
C SER A 87 2.45 -8.05 -5.12
N ALA A 88 3.31 -7.08 -5.47
CA ALA A 88 4.56 -7.35 -6.14
C ALA A 88 5.55 -8.12 -5.26
N MET A 89 5.47 -7.99 -3.93
CA MET A 89 6.35 -8.65 -2.97
C MET A 89 5.77 -9.97 -2.43
N GLY A 90 4.45 -10.12 -2.37
CA GLY A 90 3.78 -11.30 -1.83
C GLY A 90 3.96 -11.46 -0.31
N PRO A 91 4.04 -12.70 0.22
CA PRO A 91 3.96 -12.98 1.67
C PRO A 91 4.99 -12.24 2.54
N SER A 92 6.14 -11.87 1.97
CA SER A 92 7.18 -11.11 2.68
C SER A 92 6.71 -9.72 3.13
N VAL A 93 5.62 -9.19 2.57
CA VAL A 93 5.07 -7.89 2.95
C VAL A 93 4.71 -7.81 4.44
N ASP A 94 4.24 -8.91 5.03
CA ASP A 94 3.85 -8.95 6.45
C ASP A 94 5.00 -8.52 7.38
N LYS A 95 6.23 -8.93 7.05
CA LYS A 95 7.43 -8.57 7.82
C LYS A 95 7.99 -7.20 7.44
N SER A 96 7.91 -6.81 6.17
CA SER A 96 8.55 -5.58 5.65
C SER A 96 7.74 -4.31 5.88
N SER A 97 6.44 -4.40 6.20
CA SER A 97 5.51 -3.27 6.19
C SER A 97 4.82 -3.02 7.53
N LYS A 98 5.51 -3.31 8.64
CA LYS A 98 4.94 -3.25 10.00
C LYS A 98 4.15 -1.94 10.24
N GLY A 99 2.85 -2.10 10.51
CA GLY A 99 1.93 -1.01 10.81
C GLY A 99 1.28 -0.33 9.61
N ILE A 100 1.71 -0.61 8.37
CA ILE A 100 1.10 -0.05 7.16
C ILE A 100 -0.35 -0.51 7.01
N LEU A 101 -0.63 -1.80 7.16
CA LEU A 101 -1.99 -2.31 7.00
C LEU A 101 -2.98 -1.64 7.96
N SER A 102 -2.57 -1.38 9.20
CA SER A 102 -3.38 -0.61 10.16
C SER A 102 -3.66 0.81 9.68
N ASP A 103 -2.70 1.47 9.05
CA ASP A 103 -2.87 2.83 8.54
C ASP A 103 -3.68 2.88 7.25
N VAL A 104 -3.55 1.88 6.38
CA VAL A 104 -4.45 1.69 5.23
C VAL A 104 -5.90 1.55 5.71
N LEU A 105 -6.17 0.69 6.71
CA LEU A 105 -7.51 0.51 7.26
C LEU A 105 -8.12 1.79 7.83
N LYS A 106 -7.32 2.69 8.40
CA LYS A 106 -7.81 4.00 8.89
C LYS A 106 -8.36 4.89 7.78
N CYS A 107 -7.96 4.69 6.52
CA CYS A 107 -8.51 5.44 5.38
C CYS A 107 -10.00 5.13 5.14
N LEU A 108 -10.54 4.03 5.69
CA LEU A 108 -11.99 3.76 5.72
C LEU A 108 -12.77 4.77 6.57
N GLY A 109 -12.11 5.52 7.45
CA GLY A 109 -12.71 6.62 8.20
C GLY A 109 -13.01 7.86 7.34
N ASP A 110 -12.63 7.89 6.06
CA ASP A 110 -12.93 9.03 5.18
C ASP A 110 -14.41 9.05 4.75
N ASN A 111 -15.00 10.24 4.80
CA ASN A 111 -16.41 10.43 4.45
C ASN A 111 -16.70 10.20 2.96
N LYS A 112 -15.69 10.37 2.09
CA LYS A 112 -15.86 10.19 0.65
C LYS A 112 -15.84 8.70 0.29
N LYS A 113 -16.94 8.23 -0.31
CA LYS A 113 -17.06 6.84 -0.78
C LYS A 113 -15.86 6.39 -1.63
N HIS A 114 -15.43 7.24 -2.56
CA HIS A 114 -14.31 6.92 -3.44
C HIS A 114 -12.99 6.61 -2.69
N MET A 115 -12.70 7.33 -1.60
CA MET A 115 -11.52 7.03 -0.76
C MET A 115 -11.64 5.66 -0.11
N ARG A 116 -12.83 5.31 0.38
CA ARG A 116 -13.08 4.00 1.00
C ARG A 116 -12.98 2.88 -0.03
N GLU A 117 -13.51 3.05 -1.24
CA GLU A 117 -13.35 2.12 -2.36
C GLU A 117 -11.87 1.90 -2.71
N CYS A 118 -11.06 2.96 -2.83
CA CYS A 118 -9.61 2.84 -3.03
C CYS A 118 -8.93 2.09 -1.87
N THR A 119 -9.41 2.27 -0.64
CA THR A 119 -8.89 1.56 0.54
C THR A 119 -9.19 0.07 0.43
N LEU A 120 -10.42 -0.31 0.10
CA LEU A 120 -10.81 -1.71 -0.09
C LEU A 120 -10.00 -2.38 -1.22
N THR A 121 -9.76 -1.70 -2.34
CA THR A 121 -8.89 -2.22 -3.41
C THR A 121 -7.45 -2.46 -2.94
N ALA A 122 -6.93 -1.62 -2.04
CA ALA A 122 -5.63 -1.86 -1.41
C ALA A 122 -5.66 -3.07 -0.46
N LEU A 123 -6.80 -3.31 0.23
CA LEU A 123 -7.00 -4.51 1.04
C LEU A 123 -7.08 -5.77 0.19
N ASP A 124 -7.72 -5.74 -0.98
CA ASP A 124 -7.75 -6.87 -1.93
C ASP A 124 -6.33 -7.29 -2.33
N SER A 125 -5.50 -6.30 -2.65
CA SER A 125 -4.08 -6.50 -3.00
C SER A 125 -3.31 -7.12 -1.83
N TRP A 126 -3.61 -6.67 -0.62
CA TRP A 126 -3.01 -7.21 0.60
C TRP A 126 -3.45 -8.64 0.89
N LEU A 127 -4.74 -8.93 0.74
CA LEU A 127 -5.36 -10.24 0.92
C LEU A 127 -4.72 -11.26 -0.03
N ALA A 128 -4.52 -10.88 -1.29
CA ALA A 128 -3.83 -11.73 -2.27
C ALA A 128 -2.36 -12.00 -1.87
N ALA A 129 -1.71 -11.08 -1.17
CA ALA A 129 -0.31 -11.20 -0.78
C ALA A 129 -0.06 -12.06 0.48
N VAL A 130 -0.92 -11.95 1.52
CA VAL A 130 -0.67 -12.58 2.83
C VAL A 130 -1.80 -13.47 3.36
N HIS A 131 -2.93 -13.55 2.66
CA HIS A 131 -4.16 -14.22 3.10
C HIS A 131 -4.85 -13.56 4.30
N LEU A 132 -6.14 -13.91 4.47
CA LEU A 132 -7.02 -13.26 5.43
C LEU A 132 -6.58 -13.48 6.89
N ASP A 133 -6.03 -14.64 7.24
CA ASP A 133 -5.62 -14.98 8.60
C ASP A 133 -4.60 -13.97 9.17
N LYS A 134 -3.72 -13.44 8.31
CA LYS A 134 -2.75 -12.40 8.69
C LYS A 134 -3.38 -11.03 8.88
N MET A 135 -4.53 -10.79 8.25
CA MET A 135 -5.23 -9.51 8.30
C MET A 135 -6.23 -9.42 9.45
N VAL A 136 -6.75 -10.55 9.94
CA VAL A 136 -7.79 -10.63 11.00
C VAL A 136 -7.50 -9.74 12.21
N PRO A 137 -6.28 -9.70 12.81
CA PRO A 137 -6.04 -8.84 13.97
C PRO A 137 -6.22 -7.36 13.67
N TYR A 138 -5.84 -6.92 12.47
CA TYR A 138 -5.93 -5.53 12.04
C TYR A 138 -7.38 -5.15 11.69
N ILE A 139 -8.09 -6.05 11.00
CA ILE A 139 -9.51 -5.89 10.65
C ILE A 139 -10.36 -5.79 11.91
N THR A 140 -10.14 -6.68 12.88
CA THR A 140 -10.88 -6.70 14.15
C THR A 140 -10.66 -5.39 14.91
N ALA A 141 -9.42 -4.92 14.98
CA ALA A 141 -9.11 -3.63 15.60
C ALA A 141 -9.83 -2.47 14.88
N ALA A 142 -9.81 -2.45 13.54
CA ALA A 142 -10.46 -1.43 12.72
C ALA A 142 -12.00 -1.42 12.90
N LEU A 143 -12.64 -2.59 12.96
CA LEU A 143 -14.09 -2.69 13.20
C LEU A 143 -14.52 -2.10 14.55
N THR A 144 -13.63 -2.08 15.54
CA THR A 144 -13.87 -1.49 16.85
C THR A 144 -13.37 -0.05 17.01
N ASP A 145 -12.66 0.50 16.02
CA ASP A 145 -12.11 1.85 16.08
C ASP A 145 -13.24 2.89 15.93
N ALA A 146 -13.40 3.74 16.95
CA ALA A 146 -14.38 4.82 16.95
C ALA A 146 -14.11 5.89 15.87
N LYS A 147 -12.88 5.97 15.35
CA LYS A 147 -12.51 6.88 14.26
C LYS A 147 -12.95 6.38 12.89
N ILE A 148 -13.25 5.09 12.74
CA ILE A 148 -13.85 4.56 11.52
C ILE A 148 -15.36 4.72 11.65
N GLY A 149 -15.93 5.59 10.80
CA GLY A 149 -17.36 5.89 10.79
C GLY A 149 -18.22 4.67 10.46
N VAL A 150 -19.53 4.81 10.65
CA VAL A 150 -20.51 3.73 10.41
C VAL A 150 -20.37 3.17 8.99
N GLU A 151 -20.29 4.04 7.98
CA GLU A 151 -20.11 3.62 6.58
C GLU A 151 -18.80 2.87 6.36
N GLY A 152 -17.68 3.32 6.93
CA GLY A 152 -16.39 2.63 6.79
C GLY A 152 -16.37 1.27 7.46
N ARG A 153 -17.03 1.12 8.61
CA ARG A 153 -17.18 -0.19 9.28
C ARG A 153 -18.09 -1.12 8.51
N LYS A 154 -19.18 -0.59 7.94
CA LYS A 154 -20.07 -1.34 7.05
C LYS A 154 -19.31 -1.83 5.83
N ASP A 155 -18.61 -0.94 5.14
CA ASP A 155 -17.82 -1.27 3.95
C ASP A 155 -16.75 -2.33 4.26
N LEU A 156 -16.08 -2.23 5.42
CA LEU A 156 -15.11 -3.25 5.86
C LEU A 156 -15.78 -4.59 6.18
N PHE A 157 -16.92 -4.57 6.85
CA PHE A 157 -17.66 -5.79 7.19
C PHE A 157 -18.18 -6.50 5.93
N ASP A 158 -18.69 -5.75 4.96
CA ASP A 158 -19.17 -6.28 3.68
C ASP A 158 -18.03 -6.82 2.80
N TRP A 159 -16.78 -6.34 3.01
CA TRP A 159 -15.59 -6.79 2.29
C TRP A 159 -15.02 -8.12 2.79
N VAL A 160 -15.12 -8.42 4.10
CA VAL A 160 -14.60 -9.66 4.72
C VAL A 160 -15.50 -10.85 4.42
#